data_AF-A0A960TH24-F1
#
_entry.id   AF-A0A960TH24-F1
#
_cell.length_a   1.000
_cell.length_b   1.000
_cell.length_c   1.000
_cell.angle_alpha   90.00
_cell.angle_beta   90.00
_cell.angle_gamma   90.00
#
_symmetry.space_group_name_H-M   'P 1'
#
loop_
_entity.id
_entity.type
_entity.pdbx_description
1 polymer ?
#
loop_
_entity_poly.entity_id
_entity_poly.type
_entity_poly.pdbx_seq_one_letter_code
_entity_poly.pdbx_strand_id
1 'polypeptide(L)'
;MNLKLFIIGLLLSYSVIVANPTKLLEAELEESASTKEQKIALKKYYTGKAREYRDLSKHYKDLSNVSHGGKSGHSDADRKKFQGYAEKLKEEADHYEKKAKSLKE
;
A
#
# COMPACT_ATOMS: atom_id res chain seq x y z
N MET A 1 9.01 10.25 31.22
CA MET A 1 8.56 9.49 30.03
C MET A 1 7.76 10.45 29.15
N ASN A 2 8.26 10.77 27.95
CA ASN A 2 7.64 11.81 27.11
C ASN A 2 6.30 11.33 26.55
N LEU A 3 5.21 12.02 26.90
CA LEU A 3 3.85 11.71 26.44
C LEU A 3 3.74 11.65 24.89
N LYS A 4 4.55 12.45 24.19
CA LYS A 4 4.68 12.41 22.72
C LYS A 4 5.25 11.08 22.20
N LEU A 5 6.22 10.49 22.89
CA LEU A 5 6.79 9.18 22.52
C LEU A 5 5.77 8.05 22.76
N PHE A 6 4.92 8.18 23.79
CA PHE A 6 3.85 7.21 24.06
C PHE A 6 2.75 7.24 22.99
N ILE A 7 2.33 8.43 22.55
CA ILE A 7 1.30 8.58 21.50
C ILE A 7 1.82 8.07 20.15
N ILE A 8 3.09 8.33 19.80
CA ILE A 8 3.70 7.82 18.57
C ILE A 8 3.81 6.28 18.63
N GLY A 9 4.17 5.71 19.78
CA GLY A 9 4.21 4.26 19.98
C GLY A 9 2.82 3.60 19.86
N LEU A 10 1.78 4.24 20.38
CA LEU A 10 0.38 3.78 20.30
C LEU A 10 -0.19 3.85 18.87
N LEU A 11 0.17 4.88 18.10
CA LEU A 11 -0.23 5.01 16.70
C LEU A 11 0.47 3.96 15.82
N LEU A 12 1.76 3.70 16.06
CA LEU A 12 2.51 2.70 15.32
C LEU A 12 2.01 1.27 15.57
N SER A 13 1.59 0.95 16.80
CA SER A 13 1.03 -0.38 17.11
C SER A 13 -0.34 -0.61 16.48
N TYR A 14 -1.18 0.42 16.38
CA TYR A 14 -2.47 0.33 15.68
C TYR A 14 -2.32 0.00 14.19
N SER A 15 -1.32 0.59 13.51
CA SER A 15 -1.06 0.29 12.09
C SER A 15 -0.63 -1.16 11.83
N VAL A 16 0.09 -1.80 12.76
CA VAL A 16 0.50 -3.22 12.63
C VAL A 16 -0.69 -4.16 12.84
N ILE A 17 -1.64 -3.80 13.71
CA ILE A 17 -2.83 -4.61 14.01
C ILE A 17 -3.83 -4.61 12.86
N VAL A 18 -3.89 -3.57 12.01
CA VAL A 18 -4.86 -3.49 10.89
C VAL A 18 -4.32 -4.09 9.58
N ALA A 19 -3.00 -4.11 9.38
CA ALA A 19 -2.39 -4.61 8.14
C ALA A 19 -2.37 -6.15 8.02
N ASN A 20 -2.29 -6.88 9.13
CA ASN A 20 -2.30 -8.35 9.14
C ASN A 20 -3.68 -9.03 8.97
N PRO A 21 -4.77 -8.59 9.62
CA PRO A 21 -6.07 -9.28 9.50
C PRO A 21 -6.65 -9.16 8.09
N THR A 22 -6.41 -8.05 7.39
CA THR A 22 -6.88 -7.85 6.02
C THR A 22 -6.24 -8.82 5.03
N LYS A 23 -4.92 -9.07 5.13
CA LYS A 23 -4.25 -10.06 4.28
C LYS A 23 -4.71 -11.50 4.55
N LEU A 24 -5.04 -11.84 5.80
CA LEU A 24 -5.61 -13.15 6.16
C LEU A 24 -7.02 -13.33 5.60
N LEU A 25 -7.89 -12.32 5.75
CA LEU A 25 -9.22 -12.29 5.15
C LEU A 25 -9.17 -12.41 3.62
N GLU A 26 -8.24 -11.72 2.97
CA GLU A 26 -8.04 -11.82 1.52
C GLU A 26 -7.64 -13.24 1.09
N ALA A 27 -6.81 -13.94 1.87
CA ALA A 27 -6.44 -15.32 1.60
C ALA A 27 -7.63 -16.28 1.77
N GLU A 28 -8.44 -16.09 2.81
CA GLU A 28 -9.66 -16.87 3.04
C GLU A 28 -10.71 -16.63 1.94
N LEU A 29 -10.83 -15.38 1.45
CA LEU A 29 -11.67 -15.05 0.31
C LEU A 29 -11.20 -15.71 -0.99
N GLU A 30 -9.88 -15.81 -1.21
CA GLU A 30 -9.31 -16.54 -2.35
C GLU A 30 -9.60 -18.03 -2.28
N GLU A 31 -9.49 -18.64 -1.09
CA GLU A 31 -9.76 -20.07 -0.88
C GLU A 31 -11.26 -20.41 -1.03
N SER A 32 -12.12 -19.53 -0.52
CA SER A 32 -13.58 -19.73 -0.55
C SER A 32 -14.24 -19.37 -1.88
N ALA A 33 -13.57 -18.62 -2.75
CA ALA A 33 -14.05 -18.24 -4.08
C ALA A 33 -14.11 -19.44 -5.03
N SER A 34 -15.22 -20.18 -4.96
CA SER A 34 -15.47 -21.40 -5.72
C SER A 34 -16.31 -21.17 -6.98
N THR A 35 -17.20 -20.16 -6.97
CA THR A 35 -18.04 -19.84 -8.14
C THR A 35 -17.38 -18.83 -9.08
N LYS A 36 -17.84 -18.79 -10.33
CA LYS A 36 -17.35 -17.83 -11.32
C LYS A 36 -17.65 -16.39 -10.90
N GLU A 37 -18.84 -16.14 -10.37
CA GLU A 37 -19.28 -14.82 -9.91
C GLU A 37 -18.42 -14.32 -8.75
N GLN A 38 -18.08 -15.20 -7.80
CA GLN A 38 -17.18 -14.88 -6.68
C GLN A 38 -15.79 -14.52 -7.18
N LYS A 39 -15.24 -15.30 -8.13
CA LYS A 39 -13.92 -15.01 -8.73
C LYS A 39 -13.91 -13.69 -9.49
N ILE A 40 -14.99 -13.37 -10.21
CA ILE A 40 -15.13 -12.07 -10.91
C ILE A 40 -15.17 -10.92 -9.89
N ALA A 41 -15.94 -11.05 -8.80
CA ALA A 41 -16.01 -10.04 -7.75
C ALA A 41 -14.64 -9.82 -7.08
N LEU A 42 -13.93 -10.91 -6.76
CA LEU A 42 -12.61 -10.87 -6.16
C LEU A 42 -11.55 -10.28 -7.11
N LYS A 43 -11.60 -10.62 -8.40
CA LYS A 43 -10.77 -10.03 -9.45
C LYS A 43 -11.00 -8.52 -9.56
N LYS A 44 -12.25 -8.06 -9.48
CA LYS A 44 -12.60 -6.64 -9.48
C LYS A 44 -12.05 -5.93 -8.23
N TYR A 45 -12.16 -6.55 -7.06
CA TYR A 45 -11.59 -6.04 -5.82
C TYR A 45 -10.07 -5.85 -5.92
N TYR A 46 -9.33 -6.89 -6.34
CA TYR A 46 -7.88 -6.80 -6.51
C TYR A 46 -7.43 -5.83 -7.59
N THR A 47 -8.19 -5.72 -8.68
CA THR A 47 -7.93 -4.70 -9.71
C THR A 47 -8.11 -3.29 -9.15
N GLY A 48 -9.13 -3.07 -8.31
CA GLY A 48 -9.35 -1.80 -7.61
C GLY A 48 -8.19 -1.44 -6.68
N LYS A 49 -7.80 -2.38 -5.80
CA LYS A 49 -6.64 -2.25 -4.90
C LYS A 49 -5.35 -1.91 -5.66
N ALA A 50 -5.06 -2.65 -6.72
CA ALA A 50 -3.88 -2.40 -7.56
C ALA A 50 -3.87 -0.97 -8.10
N ARG A 51 -5.01 -0.48 -8.58
CA ARG A 51 -5.14 0.90 -9.07
C ARG A 51 -4.90 1.93 -7.96
N GLU A 52 -5.52 1.76 -6.79
CA GLU A 52 -5.33 2.68 -5.65
C GLU A 52 -3.86 2.78 -5.24
N TYR A 53 -3.16 1.65 -5.10
CA TYR A 53 -1.74 1.63 -4.77
C TYR A 53 -0.88 2.27 -5.87
N ARG A 54 -1.26 2.11 -7.14
CA ARG A 54 -0.56 2.71 -8.27
C ARG A 54 -0.74 4.23 -8.32
N ASP A 55 -1.94 4.72 -8.03
CA ASP A 55 -2.25 6.15 -7.92
C ASP A 55 -1.49 6.79 -6.74
N LEU A 56 -1.46 6.13 -5.58
CA LEU A 56 -0.67 6.56 -4.42
C LEU A 56 0.84 6.55 -4.74
N SER A 57 1.34 5.50 -5.40
CA SER A 57 2.75 5.43 -5.83
C SER A 57 3.12 6.63 -6.70
N LYS A 58 2.26 6.97 -7.67
CA LYS A 58 2.45 8.15 -8.52
C LYS A 58 2.46 9.43 -7.70
N HIS A 59 1.52 9.59 -6.78
CA HIS A 59 1.46 10.77 -5.90
C HIS A 59 2.76 10.96 -5.10
N TYR A 60 3.28 9.90 -4.46
CA TYR A 60 4.54 10.00 -3.72
C TYR A 60 5.75 10.21 -4.61
N LYS A 61 5.74 9.65 -5.83
CA LYS A 61 6.77 9.92 -6.82
C LYS A 61 6.76 11.41 -7.21
N ASP A 62 5.59 11.98 -7.43
CA ASP A 62 5.43 13.40 -7.73
C ASP A 62 5.93 14.27 -6.56
N LEU A 63 5.55 13.94 -5.31
CA LEU A 63 6.09 14.60 -4.11
C LEU A 63 7.61 14.52 -4.01
N SER A 64 8.22 13.39 -4.38
CA SER A 64 9.68 13.25 -4.40
C SER A 64 10.37 14.15 -5.42
N ASN A 65 9.65 14.55 -6.47
CA ASN A 65 10.16 15.44 -7.52
C ASN A 65 9.92 16.92 -7.21
N VAL A 66 9.10 17.27 -6.21
CA VAL A 66 8.88 18.66 -5.81
C VAL A 66 10.13 19.17 -5.10
N SER A 67 10.94 19.95 -5.82
CA SER A 67 12.07 20.68 -5.23
C SER A 67 11.53 21.77 -4.29
N HIS A 68 11.69 21.55 -2.99
CA HIS A 68 11.51 22.61 -2.01
C HIS A 68 12.85 23.33 -1.91
N GLY A 69 12.93 24.59 -2.34
CA GLY A 69 14.15 25.41 -2.39
C GLY A 69 14.80 25.75 -1.03
N GLY A 70 14.70 24.86 -0.04
CA GLY A 70 15.31 24.95 1.27
C GLY A 70 16.60 24.13 1.39
N LYS A 71 17.43 24.48 2.38
CA LYS A 71 18.78 23.96 2.66
C LYS A 71 18.94 22.46 2.29
N SER A 72 19.86 22.19 1.38
CA SER A 72 20.08 20.97 0.59
C SER A 72 20.06 19.62 1.33
N GLY A 73 20.36 19.58 2.63
CA GLY A 73 20.41 18.31 3.39
C GLY A 73 19.05 17.68 3.73
N HIS A 74 18.03 18.48 4.05
CA HIS A 74 16.70 17.95 4.43
C HIS A 74 15.88 17.55 3.18
N SER A 75 16.01 18.34 2.11
CA SER A 75 15.43 18.08 0.79
C SER A 75 15.78 16.70 0.23
N ASP A 76 17.05 16.27 0.37
CA ASP A 76 17.48 14.97 -0.16
C ASP A 76 16.98 13.78 0.68
N ALA A 77 16.87 13.94 2.00
CA ALA A 77 16.32 12.90 2.88
C ALA A 77 14.83 12.67 2.60
N ASP A 78 14.06 13.75 2.46
CA ASP A 78 12.63 13.68 2.15
C ASP A 78 12.38 13.11 0.75
N ARG A 79 13.18 13.51 -0.24
CA ARG A 79 13.12 12.94 -1.59
C ARG A 79 13.33 11.43 -1.57
N LYS A 80 14.38 10.94 -0.89
CA LYS A 80 14.65 9.49 -0.76
C LYS A 80 13.51 8.78 -0.04
N LYS A 81 12.95 9.39 1.01
CA LYS A 81 11.81 8.83 1.75
C LYS A 81 10.58 8.68 0.86
N PHE A 82 10.22 9.71 0.10
CA PHE A 82 9.09 9.65 -0.82
C PHE A 82 9.32 8.69 -1.99
N GLN A 83 10.54 8.60 -2.52
CA GLN A 83 10.91 7.57 -3.49
C GLN A 83 10.71 6.16 -2.91
N GLY A 84 11.19 5.90 -1.69
CA GLY A 84 11.00 4.61 -1.04
C GLY A 84 9.52 4.27 -0.79
N TYR A 85 8.67 5.26 -0.48
CA TYR A 85 7.23 5.04 -0.41
C TYR A 85 6.62 4.72 -1.77
N ALA A 86 7.00 5.47 -2.81
CA ALA A 86 6.53 5.23 -4.17
C ALA A 86 6.88 3.82 -4.66
N GLU A 87 8.09 3.34 -4.37
CA GLU A 87 8.55 1.99 -4.71
C GLU A 87 7.74 0.91 -3.99
N LYS A 88 7.59 1.00 -2.67
CA LYS A 88 6.78 0.02 -1.89
C LYS A 88 5.33 -0.04 -2.36
N LEU A 89 4.74 1.12 -2.64
CA LEU A 89 3.35 1.17 -3.15
C LEU A 89 3.25 0.57 -4.55
N LYS A 90 4.28 0.73 -5.38
CA LYS A 90 4.35 0.07 -6.69
C LYS A 90 4.45 -1.46 -6.55
N GLU A 91 5.27 -1.94 -5.62
CA GLU A 91 5.38 -3.38 -5.33
C GLU A 91 4.04 -3.98 -4.87
N GLU A 92 3.32 -3.30 -3.97
CA GLU A 92 1.99 -3.73 -3.54
C GLU A 92 0.98 -3.68 -4.71
N ALA A 93 1.02 -2.64 -5.55
CA ALA A 93 0.19 -2.58 -6.76
C ALA A 93 0.45 -3.78 -7.70
N ASP A 94 1.71 -4.09 -7.97
CA ASP A 94 2.12 -5.20 -8.84
C ASP A 94 1.74 -6.56 -8.21
N HIS A 95 1.79 -6.68 -6.89
CA HIS A 95 1.31 -7.86 -6.16
C HIS A 95 -0.20 -8.07 -6.34
N TYR A 96 -1.01 -7.02 -6.16
CA TYR A 96 -2.46 -7.11 -6.37
C TYR A 96 -2.85 -7.35 -7.84
N GLU A 97 -2.10 -6.81 -8.80
CA GLU A 97 -2.30 -7.15 -10.22
C GLU A 97 -2.05 -8.63 -10.50
N LYS A 98 -1.02 -9.21 -9.89
CA LYS A 98 -0.73 -10.65 -10.03
C LYS A 98 -1.86 -11.50 -9.45
N LYS A 99 -2.39 -11.13 -8.28
CA LYS A 99 -3.57 -11.78 -7.68
C LYS A 99 -4.80 -11.67 -8.57
N ALA A 100 -5.07 -10.50 -9.16
CA ALA A 100 -6.17 -10.34 -10.10
C ALA A 100 -6.00 -11.22 -11.36
N LYS A 101 -4.76 -11.37 -11.85
CA LYS A 101 -4.45 -12.21 -13.03
C LYS A 101 -4.51 -13.71 -12.76
N SER A 102 -4.27 -14.16 -11.52
CA SER A 102 -4.33 -15.59 -11.17
C SER A 102 -5.76 -16.12 -11.07
N LEU A 103 -6.74 -15.23 -10.83
CA LEU A 103 -8.16 -15.57 -10.83
C LEU A 103 -8.67 -15.78 -12.27
N LYS A 104 -8.74 -17.05 -12.68
CA LYS A 104 -9.35 -17.47 -13.96
C LYS A 104 -10.88 -17.36 -13.90
N GLU A 105 -11.47 -16.96 -15.02
CA GLU A 105 -12.93 -16.90 -15.26
C GLU A 105 -13.56 -18.26 -15.51
#